data_AF-A0A8J6JVJ5-F1
#
_entry.id   AF-A0A8J6JVJ5-F1
#
_cell.length_a   1.000
_cell.length_b   1.000
_cell.length_c   1.000
_cell.angle_alpha   90.00
_cell.angle_beta   90.00
_cell.angle_gamma   90.00
#
_symmetry.space_group_name_H-M   'P 1'
#
loop_
_entity.id
_entity.type
_entity.pdbx_description
1 polymer ?
#
loop_
_entity_poly.entity_id
_entity_poly.type
_entity_poly.pdbx_seq_one_letter_code
_entity_poly.pdbx_strand_id
1 'polypeptide(L)'
;MKDQEAILKAQLQSEAHREQREKDAAYNRGVAEAVRNGRNARSTEFYRSYIFQQRPLTPLALLKHEQYYQSLTNQMADRRAKEGKEKEDQDLLARLEKVQLAEEFATQRAKYMREKTEQIQSYKSALDTQVKMKSSFAPPPATEDSEPVFGRNDMTNEKLVEKRRRAQEVSKHQRQTSEERKRLAILNDLVQQRKEADMLQRSKELLLSDRALQFEKIHRLQKMLQDDWTKSSQLKRQKEHREELYMQAGSELLLDQFVKFRRCLQCKRRTSNCGETNVWCESRYIPGSRLMV
;
A
#
# COMPACT_ATOMS: atom_id res chain seq x y z
N MET A 1 11.89 29.50 30.31
CA MET A 1 10.95 28.84 31.24
C MET A 1 9.90 28.02 30.49
N LYS A 2 9.06 28.59 29.62
CA LYS A 2 8.01 27.85 28.88
C LYS A 2 8.53 26.70 28.00
N ASP A 3 9.68 26.88 27.35
CA ASP A 3 10.25 25.85 26.46
C ASP A 3 10.79 24.65 27.24
N GLN A 4 11.32 24.87 28.44
CA GLN A 4 11.80 23.80 29.32
C GLN A 4 10.63 22.96 29.86
N GLU A 5 9.51 23.60 30.19
CA GLU A 5 8.28 22.91 30.62
C GLU A 5 7.66 22.09 29.48
N ALA A 6 7.71 22.59 28.24
CA ALA A 6 7.23 21.86 27.07
C ALA A 6 8.09 20.62 26.77
N ILE A 7 9.41 20.74 26.90
CA ILE A 7 10.35 19.62 26.74
C ILE A 7 10.12 18.56 27.83
N LEU A 8 9.95 18.96 29.08
CA LEU A 8 9.67 18.05 30.20
C LEU A 8 8.35 17.30 30.02
N LYS A 9 7.29 17.97 29.55
CA LYS A 9 6.01 17.33 29.22
C LYS A 9 6.13 16.32 28.08
N ALA A 10 6.87 16.65 27.02
CA ALA A 10 7.10 15.75 25.90
C ALA A 10 7.90 14.50 26.32
N GLN A 11 8.89 14.67 27.21
CA GLN A 11 9.66 13.55 27.78
C GLN A 11 8.77 12.63 28.61
N LEU A 12 7.96 13.19 29.51
CA LEU A 12 7.01 12.41 30.33
C LEU A 12 5.98 11.65 29.48
N GLN A 13 5.46 12.27 28.41
CA GLN A 13 4.55 11.60 27.47
C GLN A 13 5.24 10.47 26.71
N SER A 14 6.49 10.68 26.28
CA SER A 14 7.27 9.64 25.61
C SER A 14 7.55 8.44 26.52
N GLU A 15 7.82 8.68 27.81
CA GLU A 15 8.01 7.62 28.79
C GLU A 15 6.72 6.86 29.08
N ALA A 16 5.59 7.56 29.27
CA ALA A 16 4.28 6.94 29.43
C ALA A 16 3.89 6.07 28.21
N HIS A 17 4.17 6.55 26.99
CA HIS A 17 3.96 5.75 25.78
C HIS A 17 4.89 4.53 25.71
N ARG A 18 6.13 4.63 26.17
CA ARG A 18 7.05 3.49 26.25
C ARG A 18 6.52 2.44 27.21
N GLU A 19 6.10 2.83 28.40
CA GLU A 19 5.53 1.92 29.40
C GLU A 19 4.26 1.21 28.87
N GLN A 20 3.41 1.94 28.16
CA GLN A 20 2.21 1.35 27.58
C GLN A 20 2.55 0.32 26.49
N ARG A 21 3.51 0.64 25.61
CA ARG A 21 3.99 -0.30 24.58
C ARG A 21 4.64 -1.53 25.19
N GLU A 22 5.36 -1.39 26.30
CA GLU A 22 5.94 -2.52 27.02
C GLU A 22 4.86 -3.43 27.60
N LYS A 23 3.79 -2.87 28.18
CA LYS A 23 2.63 -3.63 28.66
C LYS A 23 1.93 -4.38 27.53
N ASP A 24 1.71 -3.71 26.40
CA ASP A 24 1.07 -4.32 25.22
C ASP A 24 1.95 -5.44 24.64
N ALA A 25 3.27 -5.22 24.56
CA ALA A 25 4.22 -6.22 24.09
C ALA A 25 4.27 -7.46 25.02
N ALA A 26 4.24 -7.24 26.34
CA ALA A 26 4.20 -8.33 27.31
C ALA A 26 2.91 -9.15 27.21
N TYR A 27 1.75 -8.48 27.08
CA TYR A 27 0.47 -9.13 26.87
C TYR A 27 0.47 -9.97 25.58
N ASN A 28 0.88 -9.38 24.46
CA ASN A 28 0.94 -10.07 23.17
C ASN A 28 1.88 -11.27 23.20
N ARG A 29 3.02 -11.16 23.90
CA ARG A 29 3.95 -12.28 24.08
C ARG A 29 3.30 -13.41 24.91
N GLY A 30 2.62 -13.09 26.01
CA GLY A 30 1.92 -14.08 26.83
C GLY A 30 0.82 -14.82 26.07
N VAL A 31 0.01 -14.10 25.28
CA VAL A 31 -1.01 -14.71 24.42
C VAL A 31 -0.38 -15.62 23.36
N ALA A 32 0.70 -15.16 22.71
CA ALA A 32 1.40 -15.96 21.70
C ALA A 32 2.02 -17.24 22.30
N GLU A 33 2.59 -17.16 23.51
CA GLU A 33 3.14 -18.31 24.24
C GLU A 33 2.04 -19.28 24.68
N ALA A 34 0.91 -18.79 25.19
CA ALA A 34 -0.23 -19.62 25.57
C ALA A 34 -0.78 -20.40 24.36
N VAL A 35 -0.93 -19.74 23.21
CA VAL A 35 -1.37 -20.38 21.96
C VAL A 35 -0.35 -21.41 21.48
N ARG A 36 0.94 -21.08 21.54
CA ARG A 36 2.02 -22.00 21.15
C ARG A 36 2.06 -23.23 22.07
N ASN A 37 1.89 -23.04 23.38
CA ASN A 37 1.85 -24.13 24.35
C ASN A 37 0.62 -25.01 24.17
N GLY A 38 -0.55 -24.43 23.88
CA GLY A 38 -1.75 -25.21 23.53
C GLY A 38 -1.58 -26.04 22.26
N ARG A 39 -0.89 -25.51 21.23
CA ARG A 39 -0.58 -26.26 20.00
C ARG A 39 0.48 -27.34 20.20
N ASN A 40 1.45 -27.08 21.07
CA ASN A 40 2.57 -27.98 21.32
C ASN A 40 2.30 -29.00 22.44
N ALA A 41 1.19 -28.86 23.18
CA ALA A 41 0.73 -29.83 24.13
C ALA A 41 0.48 -31.17 23.41
N ARG A 42 1.42 -32.10 23.56
CA ARG A 42 1.29 -33.46 23.03
C ARG A 42 0.15 -34.15 23.79
N SER A 43 -0.76 -34.80 23.05
CA SER A 43 -1.78 -35.65 23.65
C SER A 43 -1.11 -36.76 24.46
N THR A 44 -1.44 -36.85 25.75
CA THR A 44 -1.02 -37.94 26.65
C THR A 44 -1.78 -39.25 26.41
N GLU A 45 -2.70 -39.29 25.44
CA GLU A 45 -3.36 -40.51 25.02
C GLU A 45 -2.36 -41.48 24.38
N PHE A 46 -2.20 -42.63 25.03
CA PHE A 46 -1.33 -43.70 24.59
C PHE A 46 -1.98 -44.46 23.41
N TYR A 47 -1.64 -44.06 22.18
CA TYR A 47 -2.03 -44.81 21.00
C TYR A 47 -1.15 -46.06 20.86
N ARG A 48 -1.73 -47.23 21.16
CA ARG A 48 -1.10 -48.54 20.90
C ARG A 48 -0.72 -48.61 19.43
N SER A 49 0.54 -48.88 19.20
CA SER A 49 1.19 -48.68 17.93
C SER A 49 0.98 -49.87 16.98
N TYR A 50 0.91 -49.53 15.69
CA TYR A 50 1.15 -50.38 14.51
C TYR A 50 0.20 -51.56 14.27
N ILE A 51 -1.02 -51.24 13.80
CA ILE A 51 -1.64 -51.69 12.54
C ILE A 51 -2.94 -50.86 12.44
N PHE A 52 -3.03 -49.95 11.47
CA PHE A 52 -4.17 -49.03 11.36
C PHE A 52 -5.43 -49.73 10.82
N GLN A 53 -6.06 -50.62 11.60
CA GLN A 53 -7.38 -51.19 11.28
C GLN A 53 -8.52 -50.16 11.45
N GLN A 54 -8.27 -49.06 12.17
CA GLN A 54 -9.26 -48.05 12.55
C GLN A 54 -8.71 -46.63 12.30
N ARG A 55 -8.00 -46.40 11.17
CA ARG A 55 -7.73 -45.01 10.78
C ARG A 55 -9.09 -44.39 10.42
N PRO A 56 -9.55 -43.31 11.07
CA PRO A 56 -10.66 -42.58 10.48
C PRO A 56 -10.23 -42.21 9.06
N LEU A 57 -11.04 -42.60 8.08
CA LEU A 57 -10.80 -42.26 6.68
C LEU A 57 -10.49 -40.77 6.67
N THR A 58 -9.33 -40.39 6.11
CA THR A 58 -9.01 -38.97 5.94
C THR A 58 -10.22 -38.36 5.25
N PRO A 59 -10.97 -37.46 5.92
CA PRO A 59 -12.28 -37.04 5.41
C PRO A 59 -12.08 -36.53 3.99
N LEU A 60 -12.91 -37.01 3.05
CA LEU A 60 -12.76 -36.63 1.64
C LEU A 60 -12.66 -35.10 1.56
N ALA A 61 -11.55 -34.62 0.98
CA ALA A 61 -11.24 -33.19 0.88
C ALA A 61 -12.40 -32.37 0.26
N LEU A 62 -13.25 -33.03 -0.53
CA LEU A 62 -14.45 -32.49 -1.17
C LEU A 62 -15.42 -31.81 -0.19
N LEU A 63 -15.71 -32.42 0.97
CA LEU A 63 -16.70 -31.87 1.92
C LEU A 63 -16.24 -30.54 2.54
N LYS A 64 -14.93 -30.37 2.75
CA LYS A 64 -14.37 -29.11 3.25
C LYS A 64 -14.10 -28.11 2.13
N HIS A 65 -13.84 -28.59 0.91
CA HIS A 65 -13.62 -27.75 -0.26
C HIS A 65 -14.80 -26.83 -0.55
N GLU A 66 -16.03 -27.33 -0.44
CA GLU A 66 -17.23 -26.52 -0.69
C GLU A 66 -17.42 -25.44 0.38
N GLN A 67 -17.16 -25.77 1.65
CA GLN A 67 -17.19 -24.79 2.74
C GLN A 67 -16.09 -23.72 2.58
N TYR A 68 -14.88 -24.13 2.17
CA TYR A 68 -13.78 -23.21 1.90
C TYR A 68 -14.07 -22.32 0.70
N TYR A 69 -14.64 -22.89 -0.37
CA TYR A 69 -15.08 -22.14 -1.54
C TYR A 69 -16.12 -21.09 -1.15
N GLN A 70 -17.17 -21.47 -0.42
CA GLN A 70 -18.19 -20.55 0.08
C GLN A 70 -17.62 -19.45 0.99
N SER A 71 -16.68 -19.81 1.87
CA SER A 71 -15.99 -18.82 2.72
C SER A 71 -15.15 -17.84 1.91
N LEU A 72 -14.43 -18.32 0.89
CA LEU A 72 -13.65 -17.50 -0.04
C LEU A 72 -14.54 -16.61 -0.89
N THR A 73 -15.67 -17.11 -1.39
CA THR A 73 -16.62 -16.29 -2.16
C THR A 73 -17.20 -15.17 -1.31
N ASN A 74 -17.54 -15.47 -0.05
CA ASN A 74 -18.04 -14.45 0.88
C ASN A 74 -16.95 -13.41 1.19
N GLN A 75 -15.71 -13.83 1.45
CA GLN A 75 -14.59 -12.90 1.66
C GLN A 75 -14.34 -12.01 0.45
N MET A 76 -14.44 -12.57 -0.77
CA MET A 76 -14.29 -11.80 -2.00
C MET A 76 -15.44 -10.81 -2.19
N ALA A 77 -16.67 -11.19 -1.85
CA ALA A 77 -17.83 -10.30 -1.87
C ALA A 77 -17.69 -9.16 -0.85
N ASP A 78 -17.30 -9.48 0.38
CA ASP A 78 -17.06 -8.50 1.44
C ASP A 78 -15.95 -7.52 1.06
N ARG A 79 -14.86 -8.02 0.46
CA ARG A 79 -13.76 -7.18 0.00
C ARG A 79 -14.22 -6.22 -1.09
N ARG A 80 -14.98 -6.70 -2.08
CA ARG A 80 -15.55 -5.85 -3.14
C ARG A 80 -16.52 -4.82 -2.60
N ALA A 81 -17.35 -5.18 -1.61
CA ALA A 81 -18.28 -4.25 -0.97
C ALA A 81 -17.55 -3.15 -0.19
N LYS A 82 -16.46 -3.48 0.53
CA LYS A 82 -15.60 -2.50 1.21
C LYS A 82 -14.90 -1.58 0.22
N GLU A 83 -14.27 -2.13 -0.82
CA GLU A 83 -13.64 -1.35 -1.89
C GLU A 83 -14.64 -0.41 -2.58
N GLY A 84 -15.90 -0.83 -2.74
CA GLY A 84 -16.98 0.02 -3.26
C GLY A 84 -17.30 1.19 -2.33
N LYS A 85 -17.52 0.92 -1.04
CA LYS A 85 -17.78 1.96 -0.03
C LYS A 85 -16.63 2.95 0.10
N GLU A 86 -15.40 2.47 0.13
CA GLU A 86 -14.21 3.33 0.20
C GLU A 86 -14.12 4.28 -1.01
N LYS A 87 -14.50 3.83 -2.20
CA LYS A 87 -14.57 4.68 -3.39
C LYS A 87 -15.70 5.72 -3.28
N GLU A 88 -16.88 5.31 -2.82
CA GLU A 88 -18.00 6.23 -2.58
C GLU A 88 -17.64 7.31 -1.55
N ASP A 89 -16.97 6.92 -0.46
CA ASP A 89 -16.50 7.84 0.58
C ASP A 89 -15.43 8.80 0.04
N GLN A 90 -14.46 8.29 -0.75
CA GLN A 90 -13.46 9.14 -1.41
C GLN A 90 -14.10 10.14 -2.37
N ASP A 91 -15.07 9.72 -3.17
CA ASP A 91 -15.79 10.59 -4.08
C ASP A 91 -16.61 11.64 -3.34
N LEU A 92 -17.23 11.27 -2.20
CA LEU A 92 -17.94 12.19 -1.34
C LEU A 92 -17.00 13.25 -0.76
N LEU A 93 -15.86 12.84 -0.22
CA LEU A 93 -14.84 13.75 0.32
C LEU A 93 -14.32 14.71 -0.76
N ALA A 94 -14.03 14.20 -1.96
CA ALA A 94 -13.57 15.03 -3.07
C ALA A 94 -14.64 16.06 -3.52
N ARG A 95 -15.93 15.72 -3.43
CA ARG A 95 -17.02 16.66 -3.70
C ARG A 95 -17.13 17.72 -2.60
N LEU A 96 -17.00 17.33 -1.34
CA LEU A 96 -17.02 18.27 -0.21
C LEU A 96 -15.86 19.27 -0.29
N GLU A 97 -14.65 18.80 -0.58
CA GLU A 97 -13.47 19.65 -0.76
C GLU A 97 -13.69 20.68 -1.89
N LYS A 98 -14.25 20.25 -3.02
CA LYS A 98 -14.59 21.16 -4.13
C LYS A 98 -15.58 22.25 -3.71
N VAL A 99 -16.59 21.91 -2.90
CA VAL A 99 -17.57 22.87 -2.38
C VAL A 99 -16.90 23.85 -1.42
N GLN A 100 -16.07 23.37 -0.49
CA GLN A 100 -15.33 24.21 0.45
C GLN A 100 -14.42 25.21 -0.29
N LEU A 101 -13.66 24.73 -1.29
CA LEU A 101 -12.82 25.60 -2.11
C LEU A 101 -13.66 26.67 -2.85
N ALA A 102 -14.81 26.30 -3.40
CA ALA A 102 -15.69 27.24 -4.07
C ALA A 102 -16.23 28.33 -3.11
N GLU A 103 -16.60 27.94 -1.89
CA GLU A 103 -17.01 28.88 -0.84
C GLU A 103 -15.86 29.81 -0.43
N GLU A 104 -14.65 29.28 -0.23
CA GLU A 104 -13.46 30.08 0.05
C GLU A 104 -13.16 31.09 -1.06
N PHE A 105 -13.21 30.68 -2.33
CA PHE A 105 -13.06 31.60 -3.45
C PHE A 105 -14.15 32.68 -3.50
N ALA A 106 -15.40 32.31 -3.19
CA ALA A 106 -16.50 33.26 -3.13
C ALA A 106 -16.32 34.29 -2.01
N THR A 107 -15.90 33.85 -0.81
CA THR A 107 -15.63 34.74 0.32
C THR A 107 -14.45 35.69 0.04
N GLN A 108 -13.37 35.19 -0.57
CA GLN A 108 -12.23 36.00 -0.99
C GLN A 108 -12.66 37.06 -2.02
N ARG A 109 -13.43 36.67 -3.03
CA ARG A 109 -13.93 37.59 -4.06
C ARG A 109 -14.87 38.65 -3.46
N ALA A 110 -15.75 38.27 -2.54
CA ALA A 110 -16.62 39.20 -1.84
C ALA A 110 -15.83 40.19 -0.96
N LYS A 111 -14.79 39.72 -0.27
CA LYS A 111 -13.89 40.58 0.52
C LYS A 111 -13.15 41.57 -0.37
N TYR A 112 -12.56 41.11 -1.48
CA TYR A 112 -11.89 41.97 -2.45
C TYR A 112 -12.82 43.04 -3.02
N MET A 113 -14.06 42.68 -3.37
CA MET A 113 -15.04 43.64 -3.87
C MET A 113 -15.42 44.68 -2.81
N ARG A 114 -15.59 44.27 -1.54
CA ARG A 114 -15.83 45.20 -0.42
C ARG A 114 -14.68 46.18 -0.22
N GLU A 115 -13.45 45.67 -0.11
CA GLU A 115 -12.24 46.50 0.02
C GLU A 115 -12.12 47.50 -1.13
N LYS A 116 -12.37 47.05 -2.37
CA LYS A 116 -12.38 47.94 -3.54
C LYS A 116 -13.44 49.02 -3.44
N THR A 117 -14.66 48.69 -2.98
CA THR A 117 -15.71 49.70 -2.79
C THR A 117 -15.38 50.69 -1.67
N GLU A 118 -14.80 50.22 -0.56
CA GLU A 118 -14.35 51.06 0.56
C GLU A 118 -13.23 51.99 0.13
N GLN A 119 -12.26 51.51 -0.66
CA GLN A 119 -11.20 52.34 -1.25
C GLN A 119 -11.76 53.41 -2.20
N ILE A 120 -12.74 53.06 -3.03
CA ILE A 120 -13.40 54.02 -3.91
C ILE A 120 -14.16 55.07 -3.09
N GLN A 121 -14.87 54.66 -2.04
CA GLN A 121 -15.63 55.56 -1.17
C GLN A 121 -14.73 56.47 -0.36
N SER A 122 -13.63 55.94 0.21
CA SER A 122 -12.66 56.75 0.96
C SER A 122 -11.97 57.76 0.06
N TYR A 123 -11.61 57.38 -1.16
CA TYR A 123 -11.07 58.30 -2.16
C TYR A 123 -12.08 59.39 -2.54
N LYS A 124 -13.34 59.03 -2.81
CA LYS A 124 -14.41 60.00 -3.08
C LYS A 124 -14.61 60.98 -1.92
N SER A 125 -14.68 60.47 -0.68
CA SER A 125 -14.82 61.29 0.53
C SER A 125 -13.62 62.24 0.71
N ALA A 126 -12.40 61.78 0.43
CA ALA A 126 -11.21 62.63 0.44
C ALA A 126 -11.28 63.76 -0.61
N LEU A 127 -11.79 63.47 -1.82
CA LEU A 127 -12.02 64.50 -2.83
C LEU A 127 -13.13 65.49 -2.41
N ASP A 128 -14.24 64.99 -1.88
CA ASP A 128 -15.36 65.84 -1.43
C ASP A 128 -14.96 66.76 -0.28
N THR A 129 -14.13 66.28 0.66
CA THR A 129 -13.57 67.10 1.73
C THR A 129 -12.61 68.16 1.18
N GLN A 130 -11.76 67.82 0.20
CA GLN A 130 -10.93 68.81 -0.50
C GLN A 130 -11.78 69.90 -1.16
N VAL A 131 -12.87 69.54 -1.85
CA VAL A 131 -13.79 70.50 -2.49
C VAL A 131 -14.47 71.40 -1.45
N LYS A 132 -15.00 70.83 -0.36
CA LYS A 132 -15.66 71.59 0.72
C LYS A 132 -14.71 72.51 1.49
N MET A 133 -13.46 72.10 1.69
CA MET A 133 -12.44 72.95 2.32
C MET A 133 -12.01 74.08 1.37
N LYS A 134 -11.97 73.82 0.06
CA LYS A 134 -11.60 74.83 -0.96
C LYS A 134 -12.62 75.97 -1.03
N SER A 135 -13.90 75.73 -0.73
CA SER A 135 -14.91 76.80 -0.67
C SER A 135 -14.76 77.75 0.53
N SER A 136 -14.06 77.34 1.59
CA SER A 136 -13.88 78.16 2.80
C SER A 136 -12.62 79.06 2.75
N PHE A 137 -11.70 78.79 1.83
CA PHE A 137 -10.45 79.55 1.64
C PHE A 137 -10.41 80.33 0.32
N ALA A 138 -11.54 80.48 -0.37
CA ALA A 138 -11.62 81.35 -1.53
C ALA A 138 -11.59 82.82 -1.09
N PRO A 139 -10.59 83.63 -1.50
CA PRO A 139 -10.64 85.07 -1.29
C PRO A 139 -11.88 85.65 -2.00
N PRO A 140 -12.46 86.77 -1.53
CA PRO A 140 -13.55 87.41 -2.24
C PRO A 140 -13.12 87.71 -3.68
N PRO A 141 -14.02 87.57 -4.67
CA PRO A 141 -13.67 87.74 -6.07
C PRO A 141 -13.19 89.17 -6.27
N ALA A 142 -11.90 89.31 -6.52
CA ALA A 142 -11.35 90.55 -7.05
C ALA A 142 -12.01 90.77 -8.42
N THR A 143 -12.61 91.94 -8.55
CA THR A 143 -13.18 92.49 -9.78
C THR A 143 -12.24 92.31 -10.96
N GLU A 144 -12.84 91.87 -12.07
CA GLU A 144 -12.38 91.96 -13.45
C GLU A 144 -10.93 91.59 -13.71
N ASP A 145 -10.70 90.30 -13.96
CA ASP A 145 -10.00 89.83 -15.16
C ASP A 145 -10.25 88.33 -15.29
N SER A 146 -11.03 87.94 -16.31
CA SER A 146 -11.28 86.52 -16.62
C SER A 146 -10.06 85.89 -17.31
N GLU A 147 -8.94 85.86 -16.61
CA GLU A 147 -7.79 85.08 -17.03
C GLU A 147 -7.83 83.70 -16.37
N PRO A 148 -7.79 82.59 -17.15
CA PRO A 148 -7.79 81.25 -16.56
C PRO A 148 -6.54 81.06 -15.70
N VAL A 149 -6.75 81.04 -14.38
CA VAL A 149 -5.72 80.89 -13.32
C VAL A 149 -4.93 79.59 -13.46
N PHE A 150 -5.52 78.56 -14.09
CA PHE A 150 -4.85 77.31 -14.45
C PHE A 150 -4.84 77.12 -15.97
N GLY A 151 -3.71 76.67 -16.52
CA GLY A 151 -3.58 76.33 -17.95
C GLY A 151 -2.78 77.33 -18.80
N ARG A 152 -2.67 78.61 -18.40
CA ARG A 152 -1.86 79.62 -19.13
C ARG A 152 -0.40 79.20 -19.30
N ASN A 153 0.19 78.63 -18.24
CA ASN A 153 1.57 78.17 -18.23
C ASN A 153 1.74 76.70 -18.57
N ASP A 154 0.67 75.92 -18.78
CA ASP A 154 0.75 74.48 -19.08
C ASP A 154 0.60 74.14 -20.56
N MET A 155 0.26 75.16 -21.35
CA MET A 155 0.11 75.14 -22.81
C MET A 155 1.23 75.90 -23.54
N THR A 156 2.23 76.41 -22.82
CA THR A 156 3.47 76.88 -23.45
C THR A 156 4.10 75.76 -24.27
N ASN A 157 4.59 76.09 -25.45
CA ASN A 157 5.07 75.10 -26.43
C ASN A 157 6.16 74.18 -25.83
N GLU A 158 7.03 74.73 -24.97
CA GLU A 158 8.05 73.98 -24.22
C GLU A 158 7.46 72.90 -23.30
N LYS A 159 6.42 73.21 -22.52
CA LYS A 159 5.78 72.23 -21.63
C LYS A 159 5.00 71.17 -22.39
N LEU A 160 4.44 71.51 -23.55
CA LEU A 160 3.80 70.54 -24.45
C LEU A 160 4.83 69.59 -25.09
N VAL A 161 6.01 70.10 -25.46
CA VAL A 161 7.14 69.28 -25.90
C VAL A 161 7.63 68.37 -24.79
N GLU A 162 7.79 68.87 -23.57
CA GLU A 162 8.19 68.08 -22.41
C GLU A 162 7.17 66.99 -22.05
N LYS A 163 5.86 67.28 -22.10
CA LYS A 163 4.80 66.27 -21.92
C LYS A 163 4.88 65.18 -23.00
N ARG A 164 5.11 65.56 -24.27
CA ARG A 164 5.29 64.59 -25.36
C ARG A 164 6.55 63.73 -25.15
N ARG A 165 7.66 64.33 -24.70
CA ARG A 165 8.89 63.62 -24.37
C ARG A 165 8.67 62.60 -23.25
N ARG A 166 8.05 63.01 -22.14
CA ARG A 166 7.73 62.11 -21.02
C ARG A 166 6.80 60.98 -21.45
N ALA A 167 5.78 61.26 -22.26
CA ALA A 167 4.89 60.24 -22.80
C ALA A 167 5.64 59.23 -23.70
N GLN A 168 6.59 59.70 -24.52
CA GLN A 168 7.44 58.82 -25.31
C GLN A 168 8.37 57.97 -24.43
N GLU A 169 8.97 58.54 -23.39
CA GLU A 169 9.83 57.83 -22.44
C GLU A 169 9.05 56.74 -21.69
N VAL A 170 7.85 57.06 -21.18
CA VAL A 170 6.95 56.08 -20.56
C VAL A 170 6.54 54.99 -21.54
N SER A 171 6.20 55.35 -22.78
CA SER A 171 5.85 54.36 -23.82
C SER A 171 7.02 53.43 -24.15
N LYS A 172 8.26 53.95 -24.21
CA LYS A 172 9.47 53.15 -24.40
C LYS A 172 9.68 52.19 -23.24
N HIS A 173 9.59 52.68 -22.00
CA HIS A 173 9.73 51.86 -20.80
C HIS A 173 8.66 50.76 -20.75
N GLN A 174 7.39 51.08 -21.01
CA GLN A 174 6.31 50.09 -21.04
C GLN A 174 6.54 48.99 -22.08
N ARG A 175 7.05 49.35 -23.26
CA ARG A 175 7.43 48.37 -24.29
C ARG A 175 8.57 47.47 -23.82
N GLN A 176 9.64 48.04 -23.27
CA GLN A 176 10.76 47.29 -22.72
C GLN A 176 10.32 46.32 -21.62
N THR A 177 9.52 46.77 -20.65
CA THR A 177 8.99 45.89 -19.59
C THR A 177 8.10 44.78 -20.16
N SER A 178 7.32 45.05 -21.22
CA SER A 178 6.54 44.02 -21.90
C SER A 178 7.41 42.98 -22.58
N GLU A 179 8.47 43.41 -23.27
CA GLU A 179 9.45 42.53 -23.93
C GLU A 179 10.23 41.69 -22.91
N GLU A 180 10.66 42.28 -21.80
CA GLU A 180 11.33 41.58 -20.70
C GLU A 180 10.42 40.51 -20.09
N ARG A 181 9.15 40.84 -19.83
CA ARG A 181 8.17 39.85 -19.34
C ARG A 181 7.98 38.69 -20.31
N LYS A 182 7.88 38.97 -21.61
CA LYS A 182 7.80 37.93 -22.65
C LYS A 182 9.05 37.05 -22.65
N ARG A 183 10.24 37.67 -22.57
CA ARG A 183 11.51 36.95 -22.53
C ARG A 183 11.61 36.05 -21.30
N LEU A 184 11.23 36.56 -20.12
CA LEU A 184 11.22 35.78 -18.87
C LEU A 184 10.22 34.63 -18.93
N ALA A 185 9.04 34.83 -19.51
CA ALA A 185 8.06 33.77 -19.71
C ALA A 185 8.64 32.64 -20.58
N ILE A 186 9.24 32.98 -21.73
CA ILE A 186 9.87 32.00 -22.62
C ILE A 186 11.00 31.25 -21.91
N LEU A 187 11.84 31.94 -21.15
CA LEU A 187 12.92 31.30 -20.38
C LEU A 187 12.39 30.33 -19.32
N ASN A 188 11.33 30.71 -18.61
CA ASN A 188 10.68 29.84 -17.63
C ASN A 188 10.06 28.61 -18.30
N ASP A 189 9.40 28.78 -19.44
CA ASP A 189 8.82 27.68 -20.21
C ASP A 189 9.90 26.69 -20.65
N LEU A 190 11.05 27.17 -21.15
CA LEU A 190 12.18 26.32 -21.54
C LEU A 190 12.78 25.55 -20.35
N VAL A 191 12.91 26.20 -19.19
CA VAL A 191 13.37 25.55 -17.96
C VAL A 191 12.37 24.46 -17.52
N GLN A 192 11.07 24.74 -17.63
CA GLN A 192 10.02 23.80 -17.26
C GLN A 192 9.99 22.60 -18.21
N GLN A 193 10.06 22.83 -19.52
CA GLN A 193 10.17 21.77 -20.52
C GLN A 193 11.38 20.87 -20.28
N ARG A 194 12.53 21.45 -19.90
CA ARG A 194 13.72 20.64 -19.57
C ARG A 194 13.48 19.77 -18.33
N LYS A 195 12.88 20.31 -17.28
CA LYS A 195 12.53 19.53 -16.08
C LYS A 195 11.54 18.41 -16.40
N GLU A 196 10.53 18.69 -17.22
CA GLU A 196 9.55 17.71 -17.67
C GLU A 196 10.22 16.59 -18.49
N ALA A 197 11.12 16.95 -19.42
CA ALA A 197 11.89 15.98 -20.19
C ALA A 197 12.77 15.08 -19.29
N ASP A 198 13.48 15.66 -18.33
CA ASP A 198 14.30 14.91 -17.37
C ASP A 198 13.43 13.96 -16.52
N MET A 199 12.25 14.40 -16.09
CA MET A 199 11.30 13.57 -15.35
C MET A 199 10.74 12.41 -16.20
N LEU A 200 10.40 12.67 -17.46
CA LEU A 200 9.95 11.64 -18.40
C LEU A 200 11.06 10.62 -18.67
N GLN A 201 12.30 11.06 -18.82
CA GLN A 201 13.43 10.17 -19.00
C GLN A 201 13.62 9.26 -17.78
N ARG A 202 13.63 9.81 -16.57
CA ARG A 202 13.72 9.03 -15.33
C ARG A 202 12.57 8.04 -15.19
N SER A 203 11.34 8.46 -15.49
CA SER A 203 10.17 7.58 -15.46
C SER A 203 10.31 6.42 -16.44
N LYS A 204 10.77 6.69 -17.66
CA LYS A 204 11.04 5.66 -18.67
C LYS A 204 12.10 4.67 -18.19
N GLU A 205 13.21 5.14 -17.63
CA GLU A 205 14.28 4.30 -17.08
C GLU A 205 13.76 3.40 -15.96
N LEU A 206 12.95 3.94 -15.04
CA LEU A 206 12.32 3.17 -13.97
C LEU A 206 11.39 2.08 -14.52
N LEU A 207 10.53 2.40 -15.49
CA LEU A 207 9.62 1.42 -16.10
C LEU A 207 10.38 0.29 -16.82
N LEU A 208 11.48 0.63 -17.52
CA LEU A 208 12.33 -0.37 -18.15
C LEU A 208 13.01 -1.27 -17.12
N SER A 209 13.49 -0.69 -16.01
CA SER A 209 14.12 -1.44 -14.93
C SER A 209 13.13 -2.38 -14.23
N ASP A 210 11.91 -1.93 -13.95
CA ASP A 210 10.87 -2.75 -13.33
C ASP A 210 10.48 -3.91 -14.25
N ARG A 211 10.29 -3.63 -15.55
CA ARG A 211 10.04 -4.66 -16.55
C ARG A 211 11.18 -5.69 -16.55
N ALA A 212 12.44 -5.25 -16.60
CA ALA A 212 13.58 -6.16 -16.57
C ALA A 212 13.60 -7.04 -15.31
N LEU A 213 13.35 -6.46 -14.14
CA LEU A 213 13.28 -7.18 -12.86
C LEU A 213 12.15 -8.22 -12.84
N GLN A 214 10.96 -7.87 -13.35
CA GLN A 214 9.84 -8.80 -13.46
C GLN A 214 10.17 -9.96 -14.40
N PHE A 215 10.75 -9.67 -15.57
CA PHE A 215 11.21 -10.71 -16.50
C PHE A 215 12.25 -11.62 -15.85
N GLU A 216 13.23 -11.07 -15.14
CA GLU A 216 14.27 -11.85 -14.47
C GLU A 216 13.68 -12.75 -13.37
N LYS A 217 12.71 -12.24 -12.59
CA LYS A 217 12.01 -13.01 -11.56
C LYS A 217 11.25 -14.19 -12.16
N ILE A 218 10.48 -13.95 -13.23
CA ILE A 218 9.72 -14.99 -13.93
C ILE A 218 10.68 -16.02 -14.54
N HIS A 219 11.74 -15.55 -15.21
CA HIS A 219 12.74 -16.41 -15.82
C HIS A 219 13.44 -17.30 -14.78
N ARG A 220 13.83 -16.73 -13.62
CA ARG A 220 14.40 -17.50 -12.51
C ARG A 220 13.45 -18.59 -12.03
N LEU A 221 12.17 -18.26 -11.83
CA LEU A 221 11.17 -19.24 -11.42
C LEU A 221 10.99 -20.36 -12.46
N GLN A 222 10.86 -20.00 -13.73
CA GLN A 222 10.75 -20.97 -14.83
C GLN A 222 11.97 -21.89 -14.88
N LYS A 223 13.17 -21.32 -14.72
CA LYS A 223 14.41 -22.09 -14.72
C LYS A 223 14.48 -23.07 -13.55
N MET A 224 14.11 -22.63 -12.35
CA MET A 224 14.05 -23.54 -11.19
C MET A 224 13.04 -24.67 -11.40
N LEU A 225 11.84 -24.36 -11.90
CA LEU A 225 10.83 -25.38 -12.19
C LEU A 225 11.31 -26.39 -13.25
N GLN A 226 12.00 -25.91 -14.29
CA GLN A 226 12.60 -26.78 -15.30
C GLN A 226 13.66 -27.70 -14.69
N ASP A 227 14.53 -27.17 -13.84
CA ASP A 227 15.58 -27.95 -13.19
C ASP A 227 14.98 -28.98 -12.21
N ASP A 228 13.94 -28.63 -11.47
CA ASP A 228 13.24 -29.56 -10.58
C ASP A 228 12.48 -30.64 -11.36
N TRP A 229 11.86 -30.28 -12.49
CA TRP A 229 11.18 -31.23 -13.36
C TRP A 229 12.16 -32.23 -13.99
N THR A 230 13.32 -31.76 -14.46
CA THR A 230 14.36 -32.64 -15.01
C THR A 230 14.91 -33.60 -13.95
N LYS A 231 15.19 -33.14 -12.73
CA LYS A 231 15.58 -33.99 -11.59
C LYS A 231 14.51 -35.02 -11.26
N SER A 232 13.25 -34.61 -11.15
CA SER A 232 12.12 -35.49 -10.84
C SER A 232 11.94 -36.56 -11.92
N SER A 233 12.03 -36.17 -13.21
CA SER A 233 11.99 -37.10 -14.34
C SER A 233 13.14 -38.12 -14.28
N GLN A 234 14.36 -37.68 -13.97
CA GLN A 234 15.51 -38.58 -13.82
C GLN A 234 15.31 -39.56 -12.66
N LEU A 235 14.85 -39.07 -11.49
CA LEU A 235 14.55 -39.92 -10.34
C LEU A 235 13.45 -40.93 -10.64
N LYS A 236 12.41 -40.54 -11.39
CA LYS A 236 11.35 -41.46 -11.83
C LYS A 236 11.92 -42.58 -12.70
N ARG A 237 12.72 -42.26 -13.72
CA ARG A 237 13.38 -43.25 -14.58
C ARG A 237 14.27 -44.21 -13.80
N GLN A 238 15.02 -43.70 -12.81
CA GLN A 238 15.85 -44.54 -11.95
C GLN A 238 15.01 -45.50 -11.09
N LYS A 239 13.86 -45.06 -10.58
CA LYS A 239 12.93 -45.91 -9.83
C LYS A 239 12.32 -46.98 -10.72
N GLU A 240 11.81 -46.59 -11.89
CA GLU A 240 11.25 -47.51 -12.89
C GLU A 240 12.29 -48.57 -13.28
N HIS A 241 13.53 -48.17 -13.56
CA HIS A 241 14.60 -49.12 -13.87
C HIS A 241 14.93 -50.07 -12.71
N ARG A 242 14.94 -49.58 -11.46
CA ARG A 242 15.13 -50.43 -10.28
C ARG A 242 13.97 -51.42 -10.08
N GLU A 243 12.74 -50.99 -10.34
CA GLU A 243 11.55 -51.85 -10.30
C GLU A 243 11.60 -52.90 -11.41
N GLU A 244 11.97 -52.53 -12.64
CA GLU A 244 12.19 -53.47 -13.75
C GLU A 244 13.24 -54.53 -13.39
N LEU A 245 14.39 -54.12 -12.83
CA LEU A 245 15.43 -55.05 -12.37
C LEU A 245 14.92 -55.96 -11.24
N TYR A 246 14.12 -55.43 -10.31
CA TYR A 246 13.51 -56.22 -9.23
C TYR A 246 12.52 -57.25 -9.76
N MET A 247 11.71 -56.88 -10.75
CA MET A 247 10.77 -57.77 -11.43
C MET A 247 11.51 -58.84 -12.25
N GLN A 248 12.58 -58.46 -12.98
CA GLN A 248 13.40 -59.38 -13.78
C GLN A 248 14.25 -60.33 -12.94
N ALA A 249 14.76 -59.87 -11.79
CA ALA A 249 15.50 -60.70 -10.84
C ALA A 249 14.62 -61.78 -10.21
N GLY A 250 13.31 -61.78 -10.50
CA GLY A 250 12.36 -62.72 -9.96
C GLY A 250 12.40 -62.62 -8.45
N SER A 251 11.89 -61.51 -7.90
CA SER A 251 11.85 -61.32 -6.46
C SER A 251 11.28 -62.58 -5.84
N GLU A 252 12.13 -63.39 -5.20
CA GLU A 252 11.67 -64.45 -4.32
C GLU A 252 10.82 -63.72 -3.30
N LEU A 253 9.50 -63.80 -3.47
CA LEU A 253 8.57 -63.28 -2.49
C LEU A 253 9.00 -63.88 -1.17
N LEU A 254 8.74 -63.20 -0.05
CA LEU A 254 9.11 -63.75 1.27
C LEU A 254 8.59 -65.21 1.43
N LEU A 255 7.50 -65.53 0.72
CA LEU A 255 6.92 -66.85 0.51
C LEU A 255 7.83 -67.86 -0.23
N ASP A 256 8.55 -67.45 -1.28
CA ASP A 256 9.47 -68.29 -2.05
C ASP A 256 10.77 -68.60 -1.28
N GLN A 257 11.19 -67.70 -0.37
CA GLN A 257 12.35 -67.96 0.51
C GLN A 257 12.11 -69.14 1.47
N PHE A 258 10.85 -69.46 1.79
CA PHE A 258 10.51 -70.63 2.62
C PHE A 258 10.62 -71.96 1.87
N VAL A 259 10.79 -71.97 0.53
CA VAL A 259 11.03 -73.19 -0.25
C VAL A 259 12.43 -73.76 0.03
N LYS A 260 13.40 -72.90 0.40
CA LYS A 260 14.79 -73.28 0.67
C LYS A 260 14.99 -73.97 2.03
N PHE A 261 14.07 -73.79 2.98
CA PHE A 261 14.18 -74.41 4.29
C PHE A 261 13.48 -75.77 4.31
N ARG A 262 14.24 -76.84 4.59
CA ARG A 262 13.67 -78.19 4.73
C ARG A 262 12.70 -78.23 5.91
N ARG A 263 11.51 -78.78 5.68
CA ARG A 263 10.45 -78.98 6.69
C ARG A 263 10.98 -79.73 7.91
N CYS A 264 10.45 -79.43 9.09
CA CYS A 264 10.73 -80.21 10.30
C CYS A 264 10.35 -81.69 10.08
N LEU A 265 11.31 -82.60 10.26
CA LEU A 265 11.14 -84.04 10.08
C LEU A 265 10.23 -84.68 11.16
N GLN A 266 10.00 -84.00 12.28
CA GLN A 266 9.16 -84.52 13.37
C GLN A 266 7.67 -84.23 13.21
N CYS A 267 7.26 -83.08 12.64
CA CYS A 267 5.86 -82.66 12.74
C CYS A 267 5.01 -82.82 11.47
N LYS A 268 5.60 -83.07 10.28
CA LYS A 268 4.92 -83.32 8.97
C LYS A 268 3.67 -82.46 8.65
N ARG A 269 3.47 -81.30 9.27
CA ARG A 269 2.26 -80.48 9.07
C ARG A 269 2.22 -79.87 7.66
N ARG A 270 1.02 -79.78 7.07
CA ARG A 270 0.78 -79.13 5.78
C ARG A 270 0.72 -77.61 5.97
N THR A 271 1.22 -76.87 4.98
CA THR A 271 1.27 -75.40 4.96
C THR A 271 -0.10 -74.74 4.73
N SER A 272 -1.13 -75.52 4.41
CA SER A 272 -2.52 -75.06 4.27
C SER A 272 -3.32 -75.10 5.58
N ASN A 273 -2.69 -75.38 6.72
CA ASN A 273 -3.40 -75.42 8.01
C ASN A 273 -3.60 -73.98 8.52
N CYS A 274 -4.68 -73.37 8.04
CA CYS A 274 -5.23 -72.14 8.59
C CYS A 274 -6.20 -72.53 9.72
N GLY A 275 -5.71 -72.68 10.95
CA GLY A 275 -6.56 -72.53 12.13
C GLY A 275 -6.88 -73.76 12.99
N GLU A 276 -6.21 -74.90 12.84
CA GLU A 276 -6.27 -75.95 13.87
C GLU A 276 -4.99 -75.93 14.72
N THR A 277 -4.93 -74.99 15.65
CA THR A 277 -3.91 -74.99 16.70
C THR A 277 -4.32 -75.94 17.82
N ASN A 278 -3.42 -76.86 18.19
CA ASN A 278 -3.49 -77.63 19.45
C ASN A 278 -3.18 -76.72 20.65
N VAL A 279 -3.86 -75.57 20.73
CA VAL A 279 -3.91 -74.77 21.95
C VAL A 279 -4.94 -75.48 22.79
N TRP A 280 -4.47 -76.10 23.86
CA TRP A 280 -5.33 -76.73 24.85
C TRP A 280 -6.30 -75.64 25.33
N CYS A 281 -7.60 -75.93 25.32
CA CYS A 281 -8.70 -74.98 25.56
C CYS A 281 -8.61 -74.20 26.89
N GLU A 282 -7.62 -74.50 27.73
CA GLU A 282 -7.39 -73.91 29.04
C GLU A 282 -6.32 -72.81 29.04
N SER A 283 -5.51 -72.71 27.98
CA SER A 283 -4.42 -71.72 27.94
C SER A 283 -4.86 -70.37 27.37
N ARG A 284 -4.77 -69.31 28.18
CA ARG A 284 -5.14 -67.93 27.79
C ARG A 284 -3.88 -67.09 27.61
N TYR A 285 -3.64 -66.65 26.39
CA TYR A 285 -2.56 -65.70 26.11
C TYR A 285 -2.92 -64.31 26.67
N ILE A 286 -2.07 -63.80 27.58
CA ILE A 286 -2.18 -62.45 28.13
C ILE A 286 -1.21 -61.53 27.36
N PRO A 287 -1.70 -60.55 26.59
CA PRO A 287 -0.83 -59.65 25.84
C PRO A 287 0.08 -58.84 26.78
N GLY A 288 1.40 -59.03 26.66
CA GLY A 288 2.42 -58.32 27.45
C GLY A 288 3.22 -59.19 28.43
N SER A 289 2.84 -60.44 28.65
CA SER A 289 3.67 -61.42 29.37
C SER A 289 4.34 -62.39 28.38
N ARG A 290 5.49 -62.95 28.78
CA ARG A 290 6.18 -64.02 28.03
C ARG A 290 5.75 -65.43 28.46
N LEU A 291 4.75 -65.56 29.33
CA LEU A 291 4.27 -66.83 29.84
C LEU A 291 2.83 -67.08 29.39
N MET A 292 2.59 -68.27 28.86
CA MET A 292 1.24 -68.80 28.67
C MET A 292 0.85 -69.59 29.93
N VAL A 293 -0.35 -69.35 30.45
CA VAL A 293 -1.01 -70.20 31.46
C VAL A 293 -2.16 -70.88 30.76
#